data_AF-A0A1Y3B6B5-F1
#
_entry.id   AF-A0A1Y3B6B5-F1
#
_cell.length_a   1.000
_cell.length_b   1.000
_cell.length_c   1.000
_cell.angle_alpha   90.00
_cell.angle_beta   90.00
_cell.angle_gamma   90.00
#
_symmetry.space_group_name_H-M   'P 1'
#
loop_
_entity.id
_entity.type
_entity.pdbx_description
1 polymer ?
#
loop_
_entity_poly.entity_id
_entity_poly.type
_entity_poly.pdbx_seq_one_letter_code
_entity_poly.pdbx_strand_id
1 'polypeptide(L)' 'MEFKQAEDYPMDLYYLMDISCTMLKHKTSVSRVGRKLASKIQSTTKDFRIGFGSYVDKETIPFSNYKFKYVYIN' A
#
# COMPACT_ATOMS: atom_id res chain seq x y z
N MET A 1 19.04 4.35 34.17
CA MET A 1 19.30 3.99 32.76
C MET A 1 18.49 4.94 31.91
N GLU A 2 19.14 5.74 31.08
CA GLU A 2 18.48 6.56 30.06
C GLU A 2 18.75 5.95 28.69
N PHE A 3 17.71 5.87 27.87
CA PHE A 3 17.80 5.38 26.51
C PHE A 3 17.85 6.58 25.56
N LYS A 4 18.83 6.62 24.66
CA LYS A 4 18.92 7.60 23.58
C LYS A 4 18.92 6.89 22.24
N GLN A 5 17.96 7.25 21.38
CA GLN A 5 17.88 6.74 20.02
C GLN A 5 19.08 7.22 19.18
N ALA A 6 19.64 6.32 18.37
CA ALA A 6 20.70 6.66 17.42
C ALA A 6 20.14 7.47 16.24
N GLU A 7 20.93 8.41 15.73
CA GLU A 7 20.52 9.32 14.65
C GLU A 7 20.31 8.60 13.29
N ASP A 8 21.03 7.51 13.04
CA ASP A 8 20.98 6.71 11.79
C ASP A 8 20.45 5.31 12.09
N TYR A 9 19.15 5.21 12.40
CA TYR A 9 18.49 3.95 12.70
C TYR A 9 17.82 3.36 11.45
N PRO A 10 18.02 2.06 11.14
CA PRO A 10 17.45 1.44 9.94
C PRO A 10 15.92 1.51 9.95
N MET A 11 15.32 1.77 8.79
CA MET A 11 13.86 1.89 8.65
C MET A 11 13.33 1.11 7.45
N ASP A 12 12.22 0.39 7.69
CA ASP A 12 11.47 -0.31 6.66
C ASP A 12 10.06 0.31 6.54
N LEU A 13 9.69 0.79 5.34
CA LEU A 13 8.36 1.36 5.07
C LEU A 13 7.55 0.42 4.17
N TYR A 14 6.39 -0.02 4.65
CA TYR A 14 5.43 -0.76 3.84
C TYR A 14 4.25 0.13 3.45
N TYR A 15 4.15 0.44 2.16
CA TYR A 15 3.10 1.28 1.61
C TYR A 15 1.97 0.43 1.03
N LEU A 16 0.84 0.35 1.74
CA LEU A 16 -0.33 -0.41 1.34
C LEU A 16 -1.39 0.51 0.74
N MET A 17 -1.63 0.39 -0.57
CA MET A 17 -2.54 1.25 -1.34
C MET A 17 -3.91 0.63 -1.55
N ASP A 18 -4.96 1.41 -1.33
CA ASP A 18 -6.28 1.11 -1.87
C ASP A 18 -6.28 1.37 -3.39
N ILE A 19 -6.60 0.34 -4.18
CA ILE A 19 -6.70 0.43 -5.65
C ILE A 19 -8.15 0.24 -6.14
N SER A 20 -9.13 0.44 -5.26
CA SER A 20 -10.56 0.45 -5.60
C SER A 20 -10.90 1.50 -6.67
N CYS A 21 -12.07 1.33 -7.30
CA CYS A 21 -12.49 2.17 -8.43
C CYS A 21 -12.51 3.68 -8.09
N THR A 22 -12.94 4.03 -6.87
CA THR A 22 -12.98 5.42 -6.39
C THR A 22 -11.59 6.04 -6.26
N MET A 23 -10.57 5.21 -6.03
CA MET A 23 -9.17 5.61 -5.90
C MET A 23 -8.45 5.80 -7.23
N LEU A 24 -9.08 5.45 -8.36
CA LEU A 24 -8.48 5.62 -9.69
C LEU A 24 -8.07 7.08 -9.96
N LYS A 25 -8.91 8.04 -9.57
CA LYS A 25 -8.62 9.48 -9.70
C LYS A 25 -7.50 9.96 -8.75
N HIS A 26 -7.24 9.21 -7.67
CA HIS A 26 -6.25 9.55 -6.65
C HIS A 26 -4.91 8.81 -6.82
N LYS A 27 -4.86 7.76 -7.63
CA LYS A 27 -3.69 6.90 -7.86
C LYS A 27 -2.41 7.69 -8.11
N THR A 28 -2.47 8.71 -8.97
CA THR A 28 -1.32 9.55 -9.32
C THR A 28 -0.84 10.41 -8.14
N SER A 29 -1.78 10.99 -7.38
CA SER A 29 -1.48 11.81 -6.21
C SER A 29 -0.88 10.97 -5.07
N VAL A 30 -1.51 9.83 -4.76
CA VAL A 30 -1.07 8.87 -3.74
C VAL A 30 0.34 8.35 -4.07
N SER A 31 0.56 7.96 -5.33
CA SER A 31 1.90 7.56 -5.81
C SER A 31 2.94 8.67 -5.68
N ARG A 32 2.57 9.93 -5.97
CA ARG A 32 3.46 11.08 -5.81
C ARG A 32 3.83 11.32 -4.35
N VAL A 33 2.87 11.21 -3.44
CA VAL A 33 3.10 11.34 -2.00
C VAL A 33 4.02 10.22 -1.49
N GLY A 34 3.76 8.97 -1.89
CA GLY A 34 4.61 7.83 -1.53
C GLY A 34 6.07 8.02 -1.98
N ARG A 35 6.30 8.48 -3.22
CA ARG A 35 7.66 8.78 -3.70
C ARG A 35 8.32 9.91 -2.90
N LYS A 36 7.59 11.00 -2.63
CA LYS A 36 8.13 12.13 -1.85
C LYS A 36 8.52 11.69 -0.45
N LEU A 37 7.69 10.86 0.19
CA LEU A 37 7.96 10.29 1.50
C LEU A 37 9.21 9.40 1.48
N ALA A 38 9.31 8.48 0.50
CA ALA A 38 10.46 7.61 0.34
C ALA A 38 11.76 8.40 0.17
N SER A 39 11.77 9.42 -0.69
CA SER A 39 12.95 10.28 -0.88
C SER A 39 13.31 11.06 0.39
N LYS A 40 12.32 11.50 1.17
CA LYS A 40 12.58 12.20 2.43
C LYS A 40 13.18 11.27 3.47
N ILE A 41 12.67 10.06 3.60
CA ILE A 41 13.17 9.06 4.57
C ILE A 41 14.58 8.60 4.18
N GLN A 42 14.83 8.37 2.90
CA GLN A 42 16.16 8.01 2.39
C GLN A 42 17.21 9.10 2.66
N SER A 43 16.80 10.38 2.78
CA SER A 43 17.71 11.46 3.19
C SER A 43 18.04 11.47 4.69
N THR A 44 17.31 10.70 5.51
CA THR A 44 17.43 10.68 6.97
C THR A 44 18.21 9.47 7.48
N THR A 45 18.04 8.28 6.86
CA THR A 45 18.79 7.07 7.24
C THR A 45 19.44 6.40 6.04
N LYS A 46 20.60 5.79 6.28
CA LYS A 46 21.36 5.06 5.25
C LYS A 46 20.80 3.68 4.95
N ASP A 47 20.13 3.04 5.90
CA ASP A 47 19.50 1.73 5.71
C ASP A 47 17.98 1.88 5.65
N PHE A 48 17.50 2.24 4.45
CA PHE A 48 16.08 2.39 4.17
C PHE A 48 15.61 1.32 3.17
N ARG A 49 14.58 0.55 3.55
CA ARG A 49 13.88 -0.36 2.65
C ARG A 49 12.44 0.07 2.49
N ILE A 50 11.90 -0.09 1.27
CA ILE A 50 10.50 0.23 0.99
C ILE A 50 9.84 -0.91 0.23
N GLY A 51 8.68 -1.33 0.74
CA GLY A 51 7.78 -2.29 0.10
C GLY A 51 6.48 -1.64 -0.32
N PHE A 52 5.87 -2.17 -1.38
CA PHE A 52 4.57 -1.72 -1.87
C PHE A 52 3.60 -2.89 -1.93
N GLY A 53 2.37 -2.66 -1.47
CA GLY A 53 1.25 -3.59 -1.59
C GLY A 53 -0.02 -2.85 -1.98
N SER A 54 -1.02 -3.60 -2.45
CA SER A 54 -2.33 -3.04 -2.76
C SER A 54 -3.46 -3.93 -2.26
N TYR A 55 -4.61 -3.32 -1.97
CA TYR A 55 -5.83 -4.02 -1.60
C TYR A 55 -7.06 -3.40 -2.27
N VAL A 56 -8.14 -4.19 -2.35
CA VAL A 56 -9.48 -3.72 -2.73
C VAL A 56 -10.47 -4.22 -1.68
N ASP A 57 -11.06 -5.40 -1.90
CA ASP A 57 -11.94 -6.08 -0.96
C ASP A 57 -11.90 -7.59 -1.23
N LYS A 58 -12.64 -8.38 -0.44
CA LYS A 58 -12.74 -9.82 -0.61
C LYS A 58 -13.35 -10.18 -1.96
N GLU A 59 -12.78 -11.20 -2.56
CA GLU A 59 -13.24 -11.84 -3.78
C GLU A 59 -14.48 -12.73 -3.55
N THR A 60 -15.46 -12.28 -2.76
CA THR A 60 -16.71 -13.01 -2.48
C THR A 60 -17.91 -12.09 -2.44
N ILE A 61 -19.09 -12.61 -2.74
CA ILE A 61 -20.35 -11.88 -2.53
C ILE A 61 -20.54 -11.63 -1.02
N PRO A 62 -21.06 -10.46 -0.61
CA PRO A 62 -21.57 -9.34 -1.43
C PRO A 62 -20.51 -8.28 -1.82
N PHE A 63 -19.23 -8.49 -1.47
CA PHE A 63 -18.15 -7.52 -1.66
C PHE A 63 -17.64 -7.42 -3.10
N SER A 64 -17.85 -8.48 -3.91
CA SER A 64 -17.48 -8.50 -5.32
C SER A 64 -18.59 -9.10 -6.18
N ASN A 65 -18.74 -8.59 -7.40
CA ASN A 65 -19.74 -9.06 -8.37
C ASN A 65 -19.19 -10.23 -9.17
N TYR A 66 -19.24 -11.42 -8.59
CA TYR A 66 -19.04 -12.65 -9.35
C TYR A 66 -20.29 -12.97 -10.16
N LYS A 67 -20.19 -12.92 -11.49
CA LYS A 67 -21.17 -13.60 -12.34
C LYS A 67 -21.07 -15.10 -12.05
N PHE A 68 -22.01 -15.64 -11.28
CA PHE A 68 -22.28 -17.06 -11.34
C PHE A 68 -22.65 -17.37 -12.79
N LYS A 69 -21.75 -18.02 -13.52
CA LYS A 69 -22.10 -18.69 -14.76
C LYS A 69 -23.09 -19.77 -14.33
N TYR A 70 -24.37 -19.47 -14.46
CA TYR A 70 -25.42 -20.45 -14.27
C TYR A 70 -25.18 -21.59 -15.27
N VAL A 71 -24.46 -22.61 -14.82
CA VAL A 71 -24.57 -23.95 -15.36
C VAL A 71 -25.91 -24.46 -14.81
N TYR A 72 -27.00 -24.00 -15.42
CA TYR A 72 -28.24 -24.75 -15.36
C TYR A 72 -28.02 -25.95 -16.28
N ILE A 73 -27.63 -27.07 -15.66
CA ILE A 73 -27.96 -28.38 -16.18
C ILE A 73 -29.47 -28.50 -15.99
N ASN A 74 -30.21 -28.33 -17.07
CA ASN A 74 -31.43 -29.02 -17.51
C ASN A 74 -32.06 -28.21 -18.64
#